data_AF-A0A829Y6X2-F1
#
_entry.id   AF-A0A829Y6X2-F1
#
_cell.length_a   1.000
_cell.length_b   1.000
_cell.length_c   1.000
_cell.angle_alpha   90.00
_cell.angle_beta   90.00
_cell.angle_gamma   90.00
#
_symmetry.space_group_name_H-M   'P 1'
#
loop_
_entity.id
_entity.type
_entity.pdbx_description
1 polymer ?
#
loop_
_entity_poly.entity_id
_entity_poly.type
_entity_poly.pdbx_seq_one_letter_code
_entity_poly.pdbx_strand_id
1 'polypeptide(L)' 'MNNNADTQTWCEWQQAVVELIREDFSEVLTEVGEQDVDWDAWRPLYVQGLSPREAVADAFLLLPA' A
#
# COMPACT_ATOMS: atom_id res chain seq x y z
N MET A 1 -6.34 25.56 -2.81
CA MET A 1 -5.55 24.37 -2.44
C MET A 1 -6.20 23.76 -1.21
N ASN A 2 -6.90 22.63 -1.35
CA ASN A 2 -7.55 21.96 -0.22
C ASN A 2 -6.49 21.23 0.60
N ASN A 3 -5.92 21.93 1.58
CA ASN A 3 -5.03 21.35 2.59
C ASN A 3 -5.87 20.77 3.72
N ASN A 4 -6.61 19.70 3.45
CA ASN A 4 -7.05 18.78 4.50
C ASN A 4 -6.45 17.42 4.15
N ALA A 5 -5.21 17.22 4.61
CA ALA A 5 -4.65 15.91 4.85
C ALA A 5 -5.40 15.30 6.05
N ASP A 6 -6.70 15.07 5.85
CA ASP A 6 -7.53 14.31 6.78
C ASP A 6 -6.87 12.94 6.91
N THR A 7 -6.62 12.51 8.14
CA THR A 7 -6.07 11.21 8.49
C THR A 7 -6.70 10.12 7.64
N GLN A 8 -6.00 9.68 6.59
CA GLN A 8 -6.45 8.59 5.74
C GLN A 8 -6.75 7.41 6.66
N THR A 9 -7.98 6.92 6.63
CA THR A 9 -8.37 5.81 7.47
C THR A 9 -7.60 4.56 7.06
N TRP A 10 -7.47 3.60 7.97
CA TRP A 10 -6.77 2.36 7.68
C TRP A 10 -7.33 1.66 6.42
N CYS A 11 -8.65 1.62 6.26
CA CYS A 11 -9.29 1.04 5.08
C CYS A 11 -8.93 1.79 3.78
N GLU A 12 -8.99 3.13 3.79
CA GLU A 12 -8.60 3.93 2.62
C GLU A 12 -7.11 3.76 2.30
N TRP A 13 -6.27 3.57 3.32
CA TRP A 13 -4.85 3.32 3.15
C TRP A 13 -4.58 1.95 2.52
N GLN A 14 -5.29 0.91 2.97
CA GLN A 14 -5.22 -0.45 2.39
C GLN A 14 -5.65 -0.45 0.93
N GLN A 15 -6.74 0.23 0.59
CA GLN A 15 -7.21 0.35 -0.79
C GLN A 15 -6.17 1.03 -1.69
N ALA A 16 -5.59 2.14 -1.22
CA ALA A 16 -4.54 2.84 -1.97
C ALA A 16 -3.29 1.95 -2.19
N VAL A 17 -2.91 1.13 -1.19
CA VAL A 17 -1.82 0.15 -1.35
C VAL A 17 -2.15 -0.87 -2.45
N VAL A 18 -3.35 -1.46 -2.43
CA VAL A 18 -3.75 -2.45 -3.43
C VAL A 18 -3.81 -1.84 -4.83
N GLU A 19 -4.33 -0.62 -4.97
CA GLU A 19 -4.35 0.10 -6.24
C GLU A 19 -2.93 0.33 -6.77
N LEU A 20 -2.00 0.78 -5.92
CA LEU A 20 -0.60 0.97 -6.31
C LEU A 20 0.07 -0.33 -6.75
N ILE A 21 -0.14 -1.43 -6.01
CA ILE A 21 0.40 -2.75 -6.40
C ILE A 21 -0.20 -3.20 -7.72
N ARG A 22 -1.51 -3.01 -7.93
CA ARG A 22 -2.17 -3.34 -9.21
C ARG A 22 -1.63 -2.52 -10.36
N GLU A 23 -1.39 -1.22 -10.18
CA GLU A 23 -0.83 -0.37 -11.22
C GLU A 23 0.61 -0.78 -11.57
N ASP A 24 1.48 -0.87 -10.56
CA ASP A 24 2.91 -1.14 -10.76
C ASP A 24 3.19 -2.58 -11.23
N PHE A 25 2.35 -3.56 -10.85
CA PHE A 25 2.54 -4.97 -11.18
C PHE A 25 1.43 -5.55 -12.06
N SER A 26 0.64 -4.73 -12.75
CA SER A 26 -0.47 -5.17 -13.62
C SER A 26 -0.07 -6.24 -14.64
N GLU A 27 1.19 -6.24 -15.10
CA GLU A 27 1.71 -7.23 -16.05
C GLU A 27 1.98 -8.60 -15.40
N VAL A 28 2.20 -8.65 -14.08
CA VAL A 28 2.62 -9.85 -13.33
C VAL A 28 1.50 -10.37 -12.42
N LEU A 29 0.70 -9.47 -11.85
CA LEU A 29 -0.31 -9.74 -10.85
C LEU A 29 -1.69 -9.43 -11.43
N THR A 30 -2.36 -10.47 -11.93
CA THR A 30 -3.64 -10.33 -12.66
C THR A 30 -4.83 -10.05 -11.73
N GLU A 31 -4.73 -10.44 -10.45
CA GLU A 31 -5.82 -10.28 -9.47
C GLU A 31 -5.26 -10.22 -8.04
N VAL A 32 -4.69 -9.08 -7.64
CA VAL A 32 -4.34 -8.82 -6.23
C VAL A 32 -5.50 -8.08 -5.57
N GLY A 33 -6.10 -8.66 -4.55
CA GLY A 33 -7.10 -8.02 -3.70
C GLY A 33 -6.56 -7.71 -2.32
N GLU A 34 -7.39 -7.06 -1.50
CA GLU A 34 -7.03 -6.78 -0.11
C GLU A 34 -6.75 -8.07 0.68
N GLN A 35 -7.43 -9.16 0.37
CA GLN A 35 -7.24 -10.46 1.01
C GLN A 35 -5.87 -11.11 0.74
N ASP A 36 -5.15 -10.66 -0.29
CA ASP A 36 -3.87 -11.23 -0.70
C ASP A 36 -2.67 -10.51 -0.05
N VAL A 37 -2.93 -9.43 0.69
CA VAL A 37 -1.91 -8.64 1.40
C VAL A 37 -1.91 -9.03 2.88
N ASP A 38 -0.72 -9.31 3.42
CA ASP A 38 -0.54 -9.53 4.86
C ASP A 38 -0.64 -8.21 5.63
N TRP A 39 -1.86 -7.80 5.95
CA TRP A 39 -2.13 -6.54 6.62
C TRP A 39 -1.52 -6.41 8.02
N ASP A 40 -1.27 -7.53 8.71
CA ASP A 40 -0.61 -7.50 10.01
C ASP A 40 0.85 -7.05 9.89
N ALA A 41 1.52 -7.41 8.78
CA ALA A 41 2.86 -6.92 8.48
C ALA A 41 2.88 -5.44 8.04
N TRP A 42 1.79 -4.94 7.44
CA TRP A 42 1.70 -3.56 6.92
C TRP A 42 1.18 -2.56 7.96
N ARG A 43 0.43 -3.03 8.97
CA ARG A 43 -0.15 -2.18 10.03
C ARG A 43 0.88 -1.30 10.75
N PRO A 44 2.11 -1.75 11.07
CA PRO A 44 3.12 -0.89 11.66
C PRO A 44 3.52 0.28 10.75
N LEU A 45 3.51 0.12 9.42
CA LEU A 45 3.88 1.17 8.46
C LEU A 45 2.84 2.29 8.48
N TYR A 46 1.56 1.93 8.52
CA TYR A 46 0.47 2.89 8.70
C TYR A 46 0.52 3.61 10.06
N VAL A 47 0.77 2.88 11.15
CA VAL A 47 0.89 3.48 12.49
C VAL A 47 2.08 4.44 12.58
N GLN A 48 3.16 4.18 11.83
CA GLN A 48 4.30 5.07 11.69
C GLN A 48 4.01 6.29 10.80
N GLY A 49 2.86 6.32 10.12
CA GLY A 49 2.45 7.42 9.25
C GLY A 49 3.08 7.40 7.86
N LEU A 50 3.58 6.24 7.40
CA LEU A 50 4.08 6.12 6.04
C LEU A 50 2.94 6.27 5.02
N SER A 51 3.24 6.91 3.89
CA SER A 51 2.30 6.92 2.78
C SER A 51 2.19 5.52 2.15
N PRO A 52 1.03 5.17 1.54
CA PRO A 52 0.85 3.90 0.84
C PRO A 52 1.98 3.62 -0.17
N ARG A 53 2.43 4.65 -0.89
CA ARG A 53 3.48 4.53 -1.90
C ARG A 53 4.85 4.21 -1.31
N GLU A 54 5.20 4.82 -0.18
CA GLU A 54 6.46 4.51 0.52
C GLU A 54 6.43 3.08 1.07
N ALA A 55 5.30 2.65 1.64
CA ALA A 55 5.13 1.29 2.14
C ALA A 55 5.26 0.23 1.02
N VAL A 56 4.63 0.48 -0.14
CA VAL A 56 4.77 -0.40 -1.31
C VAL A 56 6.22 -0.42 -1.80
N ALA A 57 6.87 0.74 -1.92
CA ALA A 57 8.27 0.78 -2.34
C ALA A 57 9.17 -0.02 -1.39
N ASP A 58 9.03 0.16 -0.07
CA ASP A 58 9.81 -0.58 0.94
C ASP A 58 9.57 -2.10 0.88
N ALA A 59 8.31 -2.52 0.75
CA ALA A 59 7.92 -3.93 0.69
C ALA A 59 8.47 -4.65 -0.56
N PHE A 60 8.49 -3.97 -1.72
CA PHE A 60 8.92 -4.57 -2.99
C PHE A 60 10.41 -4.34 -3.32
N LEU A 61 11.07 -3.34 -2.73
CA LEU A 61 12.52 -3.13 -2.85
C LEU A 61 13.36 -4.23 -2.17
N LEU A 62 12.77 -4.97 -1.22
CA LEU A 62 13.44 -6.07 -0.52
C LEU A 62 13.45 -7.40 -1.30
N LEU A 63 12.82 -7.47 -2.47
CA LEU A 63 12.93 -8.63 -3.35
C LEU A 63 14.25 -8.53 -4.14
N PRO A 64 15.26 -9.38 -3.89
CA PRO A 64 16.41 -9.46 -4.77
C PRO A 64 15.95 -9.90 -6.17
N ALA A 65 16.48 -9.22 -7.19
CA ALA A 65 16.26 -9.52 -8.61
C ALA A 65 16.62 -10.96 -8.99
#